data_AF-A0AAE3DUW0-F1
#
_entry.id   AF-A0AAE3DUW0-F1
#
_cell.length_a   1.000
_cell.length_b   1.000
_cell.length_c   1.000
_cell.angle_alpha   90.00
_cell.angle_beta   90.00
_cell.angle_gamma   90.00
#
_symmetry.space_group_name_H-M   'P 1'
#
loop_
_entity.id
_entity.type
_entity.pdbx_description
1 polymer ?
#
loop_
_entity_poly.entity_id
_entity_poly.type
_entity_poly.pdbx_seq_one_letter_code
_entity_poly.pdbx_strand_id
1 'polypeptide(L)'
;MEQEAFTITGEEVTTKEQGDVYGSLGCGSAPFVMAGKDISYDANWLGLSGLTSDVHSERKTSIASPVQNGIMVAVNANTQYPEAMARFLDYFYTDEGMLSATKGYEGITFDMVQDELLGIEIPEMKVPDGYTSGEEYCYKGSVLNEALNLVERNLDREALFNADQELLEKPEIVEKYAWAARVLDAYKADGVTGVDCYPVVSYTTEEIEERSPIYKDLSTYLQQAKAQFITGELDVDQDWDTYVNTVEQMNAGRLLEIEQAAYDRFAALKG
;
A
#
# COMPACT_ATOMS: atom_id res chain seq x y z
N MET A 1 -17.71 -16.49 -11.31
CA MET A 1 -16.31 -16.16 -11.61
C MET A 1 -16.33 -15.17 -12.76
N GLU A 2 -15.60 -14.05 -12.64
CA GLU A 2 -15.46 -13.05 -13.69
C GLU A 2 -14.97 -13.74 -14.98
N GLN A 3 -15.69 -13.58 -16.09
CA GLN A 3 -15.39 -14.29 -17.34
C GLN A 3 -14.08 -13.80 -17.96
N GLU A 4 -13.72 -12.55 -17.69
CA GLU A 4 -12.52 -11.89 -18.21
C GLU A 4 -11.39 -11.86 -17.17
N ALA A 5 -11.45 -12.66 -16.09
CA ALA A 5 -10.52 -12.55 -14.96
C ALA A 5 -9.03 -12.64 -15.35
N PHE A 6 -8.73 -13.22 -16.51
CA PHE A 6 -7.35 -13.41 -17.02
C PHE A 6 -6.91 -12.36 -18.04
N THR A 7 -7.81 -11.49 -18.49
CA THR A 7 -7.55 -10.47 -19.52
C THR A 7 -7.97 -9.07 -19.09
N ILE A 8 -8.76 -8.96 -18.01
CA ILE A 8 -9.26 -7.70 -17.47
C ILE A 8 -8.09 -6.85 -16.95
N THR A 9 -8.10 -5.58 -17.31
CA THR A 9 -7.12 -4.58 -16.84
C THR A 9 -7.49 -4.06 -15.45
N GLY A 10 -6.53 -3.47 -14.74
CA GLY A 10 -6.79 -2.86 -13.42
C GLY A 10 -7.88 -1.79 -13.45
N GLU A 11 -7.93 -0.96 -14.51
CA GLU A 11 -8.95 0.08 -14.67
C GLU A 11 -10.35 -0.51 -14.89
N GLU A 12 -10.45 -1.60 -15.65
CA GLU A 12 -11.72 -2.33 -15.85
C GLU A 12 -12.16 -3.02 -14.56
N VAL A 13 -11.23 -3.56 -13.76
CA VAL A 13 -11.52 -4.10 -12.41
C VAL A 13 -12.11 -2.99 -11.53
N THR A 14 -11.43 -1.84 -11.40
CA THR A 14 -11.94 -0.71 -10.60
C THR A 14 -13.31 -0.22 -11.08
N THR A 15 -13.54 -0.16 -12.39
CA THR A 15 -14.84 0.22 -12.96
C THR A 15 -15.94 -0.79 -12.60
N LYS A 16 -15.63 -2.09 -12.60
CA LYS A 16 -16.58 -3.13 -12.19
C LYS A 16 -16.79 -3.18 -10.68
N GLU A 17 -15.77 -2.88 -9.87
CA GLU A 17 -15.88 -2.72 -8.42
C GLU A 17 -16.89 -1.61 -8.04
N GLN A 18 -16.94 -0.52 -8.82
CA GLN A 18 -17.97 0.52 -8.69
C GLN A 18 -19.40 0.04 -8.97
N GLY A 19 -19.56 -1.10 -9.64
CA GLY A 19 -20.84 -1.77 -9.82
C GLY A 19 -21.31 -2.55 -8.60
N ASP A 20 -20.47 -2.68 -7.55
CA ASP A 20 -20.77 -3.42 -6.32
C ASP A 20 -21.14 -4.90 -6.57
N VAL A 21 -20.44 -5.54 -7.51
CA VAL A 21 -20.70 -6.92 -7.94
C VAL A 21 -19.62 -7.92 -7.51
N TYR A 22 -18.51 -7.45 -6.95
CA TYR A 22 -17.44 -8.30 -6.44
C TYR A 22 -17.62 -8.56 -4.95
N GLY A 23 -17.36 -9.81 -4.53
CA GLY A 23 -17.41 -10.24 -3.13
C GLY A 23 -16.04 -10.33 -2.46
N SER A 24 -14.99 -9.83 -3.12
CA SER A 24 -13.63 -9.73 -2.62
C SER A 24 -13.01 -8.50 -3.24
N LEU A 25 -12.29 -7.73 -2.42
CA LEU A 25 -11.59 -6.52 -2.84
C LEU A 25 -10.13 -6.66 -2.44
N GLY A 26 -9.24 -6.21 -3.33
CA GLY A 26 -7.79 -6.32 -3.13
C GLY A 26 -7.21 -5.25 -2.21
N CYS A 27 -5.91 -5.34 -1.98
CA CYS A 27 -5.15 -4.33 -1.23
C CYS A 27 -5.15 -3.00 -2.00
N GLY A 28 -5.55 -1.91 -1.33
CA GLY A 28 -5.51 -0.54 -1.85
C GLY A 28 -6.88 0.12 -2.09
N SER A 29 -7.97 -0.62 -1.92
CA SER A 29 -9.32 -0.14 -2.24
C SER A 29 -10.33 -0.51 -1.15
N ALA A 30 -10.71 0.46 -0.31
CA ALA A 30 -11.74 0.23 0.70
C ALA A 30 -13.11 -0.08 0.03
N PRO A 31 -13.88 -1.06 0.53
CA PRO A 31 -15.15 -1.44 -0.10
C PRO A 31 -16.14 -0.31 -0.29
N PHE A 32 -16.28 0.59 0.67
CA PHE A 32 -17.16 1.75 0.54
C PHE A 32 -16.70 2.73 -0.53
N VAL A 33 -15.39 2.97 -0.65
CA VAL A 33 -14.83 3.87 -1.69
C VAL A 33 -15.10 3.28 -3.06
N MET A 34 -14.84 1.98 -3.23
CA MET A 34 -15.07 1.31 -4.50
C MET A 34 -16.55 1.28 -4.86
N ALA A 35 -17.41 0.87 -3.94
CA ALA A 35 -18.85 0.81 -4.19
C ALA A 35 -19.55 2.17 -4.21
N GLY A 36 -18.83 3.28 -3.94
CA GLY A 36 -19.41 4.62 -3.85
C GLY A 36 -20.47 4.73 -2.75
N LYS A 37 -20.25 4.07 -1.62
CA LYS A 37 -21.16 3.97 -0.48
C LYS A 37 -20.64 4.72 0.73
N ASP A 38 -21.50 4.88 1.72
CA ASP A 38 -21.11 5.37 3.04
C ASP A 38 -20.08 4.43 3.70
N ILE A 39 -19.17 4.98 4.51
CA ILE A 39 -18.08 4.25 5.17
C ILE A 39 -18.57 3.07 6.02
N SER A 40 -19.78 3.15 6.58
CA SER A 40 -20.43 2.05 7.32
C SER A 40 -20.67 0.80 6.45
N TYR A 41 -20.60 0.91 5.12
CA TYR A 41 -20.73 -0.24 4.22
C TYR A 41 -19.72 -1.35 4.51
N ASP A 42 -18.51 -0.99 4.92
CA ASP A 42 -17.43 -1.92 5.25
C ASP A 42 -17.74 -2.78 6.48
N ALA A 43 -18.73 -2.41 7.29
CA ALA A 43 -19.21 -3.25 8.38
C ALA A 43 -19.78 -4.59 7.87
N ASN A 44 -20.18 -4.67 6.59
CA ASN A 44 -20.65 -5.91 5.94
C ASN A 44 -19.52 -6.80 5.45
N TRP A 45 -18.26 -6.36 5.57
CA TRP A 45 -17.08 -7.05 5.05
C TRP A 45 -16.23 -7.63 6.18
N LEU A 46 -15.41 -8.61 5.84
CA LEU A 46 -14.43 -9.23 6.73
C LEU A 46 -13.02 -9.02 6.16
N GLY A 47 -12.07 -8.68 7.03
CA GLY A 47 -10.65 -8.72 6.66
C GLY A 47 -10.15 -10.17 6.58
N LEU A 48 -9.36 -10.48 5.55
CA LEU A 48 -8.71 -11.79 5.41
C LEU A 48 -7.20 -11.61 5.52
N SER A 49 -6.57 -12.36 6.45
CA SER A 49 -5.13 -12.29 6.69
C SER A 49 -4.58 -13.64 7.15
N GLY A 50 -3.31 -13.91 6.83
CA GLY A 50 -2.59 -15.11 7.24
C GLY A 50 -3.25 -16.39 6.72
N LEU A 51 -3.42 -16.50 5.40
CA LEU A 51 -3.94 -17.71 4.75
C LEU A 51 -2.89 -18.83 4.77
N THR A 52 -3.35 -20.06 4.97
CA THR A 52 -2.50 -21.26 4.91
C THR A 52 -2.78 -22.08 3.65
N SER A 53 -1.83 -22.92 3.26
CA SER A 53 -1.97 -23.93 2.22
C SER A 53 -1.17 -25.18 2.57
N ASP A 54 -1.26 -26.22 1.75
CA ASP A 54 -0.48 -27.45 1.90
C ASP A 54 1.04 -27.22 1.84
N VAL A 55 1.47 -26.09 1.27
CA VAL A 55 2.88 -25.69 1.16
C VAL A 55 3.25 -24.52 2.07
N HIS A 56 2.29 -23.95 2.80
CA HIS A 56 2.49 -22.85 3.74
C HIS A 56 1.58 -23.02 4.96
N SER A 57 2.07 -23.67 6.00
CA SER A 57 1.29 -24.01 7.20
C SER A 57 1.20 -22.89 8.24
N GLU A 58 2.03 -21.85 8.11
CA GLU A 58 2.08 -20.73 9.05
C GLU A 58 1.15 -19.61 8.58
N ARG A 59 0.41 -18.99 9.50
CA ARG A 59 -0.45 -17.83 9.17
C ARG A 59 0.37 -16.55 9.12
N LYS A 60 1.25 -16.41 8.13
CA LYS A 60 2.07 -15.21 7.97
C LYS A 60 1.35 -14.14 7.16
N THR A 61 1.53 -12.88 7.54
CA THR A 61 1.03 -11.73 6.79
C THR A 61 2.12 -10.67 6.67
N SER A 62 2.11 -9.95 5.55
CA SER A 62 3.17 -9.03 5.20
C SER A 62 3.01 -7.69 5.92
N ILE A 63 4.08 -7.21 6.56
CA ILE A 63 4.19 -5.83 7.06
C ILE A 63 4.92 -5.02 5.99
N ALA A 64 4.24 -4.01 5.44
CA ALA A 64 4.82 -3.14 4.43
C ALA A 64 6.02 -2.36 4.97
N SER A 65 6.99 -2.06 4.10
CA SER A 65 8.09 -1.17 4.44
C SER A 65 7.55 0.22 4.78
N PRO A 66 7.98 0.85 5.89
CA PRO A 66 7.59 2.23 6.21
C PRO A 66 8.24 3.26 5.27
N VAL A 67 9.22 2.83 4.46
CA VAL A 67 9.84 3.62 3.42
C VAL A 67 9.28 3.18 2.07
N GLN A 68 8.84 4.14 1.25
CA GLN A 68 8.43 3.91 -0.12
C GLN A 68 9.52 4.37 -1.10
N ASN A 69 9.66 3.67 -2.23
CA ASN A 69 10.60 4.03 -3.28
C ASN A 69 9.91 4.93 -4.31
N GLY A 70 10.03 6.25 -4.14
CA GLY A 70 9.47 7.23 -5.07
C GLY A 70 10.08 8.62 -4.88
N ILE A 71 10.39 9.30 -5.98
CA ILE A 71 10.79 10.71 -5.93
C ILE A 71 9.52 11.56 -5.82
N MET A 72 9.24 12.08 -4.63
CA MET A 72 8.14 13.02 -4.44
C MET A 72 8.49 14.44 -4.87
N VAL A 73 9.73 14.89 -4.58
CA VAL A 73 10.16 16.25 -4.90
C VAL A 73 11.57 16.24 -5.48
N ALA A 74 11.77 17.02 -6.55
CA ALA A 74 13.08 17.30 -7.13
C ALA A 74 13.32 18.82 -7.12
N VAL A 75 14.50 19.24 -6.65
CA VAL A 75 14.92 20.65 -6.65
C VAL A 75 15.96 20.87 -7.74
N ASN A 76 15.75 21.85 -8.61
CA ASN A 76 16.72 22.21 -9.64
C ASN A 76 18.03 22.67 -8.98
N ALA A 77 19.15 22.05 -9.36
CA ALA A 77 20.49 22.38 -8.85
C ALA A 77 20.90 23.86 -9.08
N ASN A 78 20.28 24.54 -10.06
CA ASN A 78 20.54 25.94 -10.37
C ASN A 78 19.58 26.91 -9.65
N THR A 79 18.79 26.44 -8.68
CA THR A 79 17.90 27.32 -7.91
C THR A 79 18.68 28.45 -7.24
N GLN A 80 18.14 29.67 -7.29
CA GLN A 80 18.72 30.81 -6.57
C GLN A 80 18.37 30.80 -5.07
N TYR A 81 17.53 29.85 -4.63
CA TYR A 81 16.99 29.80 -3.27
C TYR A 81 17.18 28.42 -2.58
N PRO A 82 18.38 27.82 -2.59
CA PRO A 82 18.58 26.46 -2.07
C PRO A 82 18.17 26.32 -0.60
N GLU A 83 18.53 27.28 0.25
CA GLU A 83 18.16 27.25 1.67
C GLU A 83 16.66 27.42 1.92
N ALA A 84 15.97 28.21 1.07
CA ALA A 84 14.52 28.38 1.21
C ALA A 84 13.78 27.10 0.78
N MET A 85 14.27 26.41 -0.26
CA MET A 85 13.74 25.11 -0.66
C MET A 85 13.96 24.07 0.44
N ALA A 86 15.14 24.05 1.06
CA ALA A 86 15.42 23.16 2.18
C ALA A 86 14.46 23.41 3.35
N ARG A 87 14.27 24.67 3.77
CA ARG A 87 13.31 25.03 4.84
C ARG A 87 11.86 24.68 4.48
N PHE A 88 11.48 24.85 3.22
CA PHE A 88 10.14 24.48 2.74
C PHE A 88 9.90 22.97 2.83
N LEU A 89 10.89 22.14 2.48
CA LEU A 89 10.77 20.69 2.59
C LEU A 89 10.83 20.22 4.05
N ASP A 90 11.70 20.81 4.86
CA ASP A 90 11.86 20.51 6.29
C ASP A 90 10.56 20.75 7.06
N TYR A 91 9.76 21.75 6.66
CA TYR A 91 8.43 21.98 7.24
C TYR A 91 7.53 20.72 7.18
N PHE A 92 7.56 19.94 6.11
CA PHE A 92 6.74 18.72 5.97
C PHE A 92 7.22 17.54 6.83
N TYR A 93 8.34 17.70 7.56
CA TYR A 93 8.79 16.78 8.60
C TYR A 93 8.37 17.24 10.02
N THR A 94 7.65 18.36 10.15
CA THR A 94 7.01 18.77 11.41
C THR A 94 5.63 18.14 11.54
N ASP A 95 5.08 18.04 12.76
CA ASP A 95 3.72 17.51 12.99
C ASP A 95 2.65 18.28 12.19
N GLU A 96 2.74 19.61 12.15
CA GLU A 96 1.85 20.46 11.34
C GLU A 96 2.01 20.17 9.85
N GLY A 97 3.25 20.05 9.39
CA GLY A 97 3.58 19.78 7.99
C GLY A 97 3.02 18.45 7.50
N MET A 98 3.21 17.36 8.26
CA MET A 98 2.71 16.03 7.93
C MET A 98 1.17 16.02 7.78
N LEU A 99 0.47 16.70 8.70
CA LEU A 99 -0.98 16.87 8.60
C LEU A 99 -1.36 17.75 7.41
N SER A 100 -0.63 18.83 7.14
CA SER A 100 -0.93 19.73 6.01
C SER A 100 -0.78 19.09 4.64
N ALA A 101 0.18 18.17 4.50
CA ALA A 101 0.41 17.45 3.27
C ALA A 101 -0.71 16.46 2.92
N THR A 102 -1.38 15.93 3.94
CA THR A 102 -2.37 14.84 3.80
C THR A 102 -3.79 15.34 3.98
N LYS A 103 -4.05 16.20 4.96
CA LYS A 103 -5.39 16.63 5.39
C LYS A 103 -5.64 18.13 5.25
N GLY A 104 -4.60 18.93 4.97
CA GLY A 104 -4.68 20.39 4.87
C GLY A 104 -4.52 21.08 6.23
N TYR A 105 -5.18 22.21 6.46
CA TYR A 105 -4.95 23.01 7.68
C TYR A 105 -6.13 22.92 8.64
N GLU A 106 -5.83 22.81 9.94
CA GLU A 106 -6.83 22.88 11.01
C GLU A 106 -7.66 24.17 10.91
N GLY A 107 -8.97 24.07 11.15
CA GLY A 107 -9.90 25.18 10.99
C GLY A 107 -10.33 25.41 9.54
N ILE A 108 -9.59 24.93 8.54
CA ILE A 108 -9.89 25.11 7.11
C ILE A 108 -10.44 23.83 6.51
N THR A 109 -9.68 22.73 6.58
CA THR A 109 -10.01 21.47 5.90
C THR A 109 -10.36 20.35 6.89
N PHE A 110 -9.86 20.43 8.12
CA PHE A 110 -10.21 19.52 9.22
C PHE A 110 -10.28 20.32 10.54
N ASP A 111 -10.87 19.74 11.58
CA ASP A 111 -10.72 20.20 12.95
C ASP A 111 -10.15 19.05 13.80
N MET A 112 -9.30 19.34 14.78
CA MET A 112 -8.91 18.32 15.76
C MET A 112 -10.09 18.04 16.69
N VAL A 113 -10.43 16.76 16.86
CA VAL A 113 -11.54 16.33 17.72
C VAL A 113 -11.06 15.25 18.68
N GLN A 114 -11.56 15.29 19.91
CA GLN A 114 -11.36 14.20 20.86
C GLN A 114 -12.14 12.98 20.38
N ASP A 115 -11.42 11.91 20.10
CA ASP A 115 -12.00 10.61 19.85
C ASP A 115 -12.22 9.88 21.17
N GLU A 116 -13.47 9.69 21.56
CA GLU A 116 -13.82 8.97 22.79
C GLU A 116 -13.62 7.46 22.66
N LEU A 117 -13.62 6.91 21.45
CA LEU A 117 -13.44 5.48 21.22
C LEU A 117 -11.96 5.09 21.30
N LEU A 118 -11.07 5.93 20.77
CA LEU A 118 -9.62 5.73 20.80
C LEU A 118 -8.93 6.44 21.98
N GLY A 119 -9.60 7.38 22.64
CA GLY A 119 -9.05 8.14 23.77
C GLY A 119 -7.94 9.13 23.38
N ILE A 120 -7.89 9.55 22.10
CA ILE A 120 -6.89 10.48 21.56
C ILE A 120 -7.55 11.57 20.72
N GLU A 121 -6.85 12.68 20.49
CA GLU A 121 -7.29 13.67 19.50
C GLU A 121 -6.88 13.24 18.09
N ILE A 122 -7.82 13.34 17.14
CA ILE A 122 -7.61 12.99 15.73
C ILE A 122 -8.09 14.12 14.81
N PRO A 123 -7.52 14.25 13.60
CA PRO A 123 -8.02 15.19 12.61
C PRO A 123 -9.32 14.65 11.96
N GLU A 124 -10.43 15.36 12.15
CA GLU A 124 -11.70 15.06 11.49
C GLU A 124 -11.91 16.00 10.30
N MET A 125 -11.96 15.43 9.10
CA MET A 125 -12.13 16.18 7.85
C MET A 125 -13.48 16.88 7.81
N LYS A 126 -13.48 18.15 7.41
CA LYS A 126 -14.70 18.86 7.02
C LYS A 126 -15.21 18.28 5.70
N VAL A 127 -16.52 18.26 5.51
CA VAL A 127 -17.14 17.78 4.27
C VAL A 127 -17.96 18.92 3.66
N PRO A 128 -17.38 19.75 2.77
CA PRO A 128 -18.11 20.82 2.10
C PRO A 128 -19.16 20.29 1.13
N ASP A 129 -20.11 21.14 0.76
CA ASP A 129 -21.10 20.84 -0.29
C ASP A 129 -20.42 20.37 -1.58
N GLY A 130 -20.90 19.24 -2.13
CA GLY A 130 -20.36 18.63 -3.35
C GLY A 130 -19.38 17.48 -3.11
N TYR A 131 -19.06 17.16 -1.85
CA TYR A 131 -18.30 15.97 -1.47
C TYR A 131 -19.18 15.01 -0.66
N THR A 132 -18.98 13.71 -0.85
CA THR A 132 -19.76 12.65 -0.18
C THR A 132 -19.12 12.18 1.12
N SER A 133 -17.82 12.40 1.30
CA SER A 133 -17.07 12.02 2.50
C SER A 133 -15.85 12.91 2.72
N GLY A 134 -15.31 12.88 3.94
CA GLY A 134 -14.04 13.54 4.27
C GLY A 134 -12.87 12.98 3.48
N GLU A 135 -12.89 11.68 3.16
CA GLU A 135 -11.89 11.02 2.32
C GLU A 135 -11.98 11.50 0.87
N GLU A 136 -13.18 11.65 0.30
CA GLU A 136 -13.33 12.24 -1.03
C GLU A 136 -12.85 13.69 -1.07
N TYR A 137 -13.21 14.49 -0.06
CA TYR A 137 -12.73 15.87 0.03
C TYR A 137 -11.21 15.95 0.18
N CYS A 138 -10.62 15.03 0.95
CA CYS A 138 -9.18 14.86 1.10
C CYS A 138 -8.51 14.77 -0.27
N TYR A 139 -8.89 13.78 -1.06
CA TYR A 139 -8.30 13.48 -2.37
C TYR A 139 -8.59 14.50 -3.47
N LYS A 140 -9.81 15.08 -3.49
CA LYS A 140 -10.28 15.88 -4.64
C LYS A 140 -10.30 17.39 -4.39
N GLY A 141 -10.29 17.83 -3.13
CA GLY A 141 -10.65 19.21 -2.78
C GLY A 141 -9.78 19.92 -1.75
N SER A 142 -9.02 19.18 -0.94
CA SER A 142 -8.33 19.77 0.23
C SER A 142 -6.83 19.96 0.05
N VAL A 143 -6.14 18.98 -0.54
CA VAL A 143 -4.69 18.96 -0.71
C VAL A 143 -4.31 18.69 -2.16
N LEU A 144 -3.06 18.96 -2.53
CA LEU A 144 -2.52 18.74 -3.87
C LEU A 144 -2.25 17.25 -4.13
N ASN A 145 -3.27 16.40 -3.98
CA ASN A 145 -3.18 14.95 -4.17
C ASN A 145 -1.92 14.35 -3.51
N GLU A 146 -1.69 14.71 -2.24
CA GLU A 146 -0.57 14.23 -1.42
C GLU A 146 0.85 14.54 -1.98
N ALA A 147 1.00 15.51 -2.89
CA ALA A 147 2.29 15.81 -3.54
C ALA A 147 3.44 16.17 -2.58
N LEU A 148 3.13 16.53 -1.33
CA LEU A 148 4.08 16.90 -0.28
C LEU A 148 4.00 15.99 0.96
N ASN A 149 3.33 14.83 0.86
CA ASN A 149 3.25 13.78 1.89
C ASN A 149 4.60 13.04 2.06
N LEU A 150 5.66 13.78 2.42
CA LEU A 150 7.03 13.23 2.52
C LEU A 150 7.16 12.22 3.67
N VAL A 151 6.38 12.44 4.72
CA VAL A 151 6.21 11.55 5.85
C VAL A 151 4.73 11.55 6.19
N GLU A 152 4.12 10.37 6.16
CA GLU A 152 2.71 10.21 6.51
C GLU A 152 2.59 9.82 7.98
N ARG A 153 1.67 10.48 8.68
CA ARG A 153 1.31 10.15 10.06
C ARG A 153 -0.21 10.14 10.21
N ASN A 154 -0.78 8.97 10.50
CA ASN A 154 -2.22 8.80 10.72
C ASN A 154 -2.47 8.40 12.18
N LEU A 155 -2.84 9.38 13.00
CA LEU A 155 -2.99 9.21 14.45
C LEU A 155 -4.03 8.15 14.82
N ASP A 156 -5.16 8.13 14.10
CA ASP A 156 -6.22 7.15 14.26
C ASP A 156 -5.75 5.73 13.88
N ARG A 157 -5.07 5.57 12.75
CA ARG A 157 -4.52 4.26 12.32
C ARG A 157 -3.43 3.76 13.27
N GLU A 158 -2.56 4.64 13.77
CA GLU A 158 -1.57 4.30 14.80
C GLU A 158 -2.23 3.83 16.09
N ALA A 159 -3.29 4.52 16.55
CA ALA A 159 -4.04 4.12 17.73
C ALA A 159 -4.76 2.77 17.54
N LEU A 160 -5.44 2.58 16.41
CA LEU A 160 -6.07 1.29 16.07
C LEU A 160 -5.04 0.16 15.98
N PHE A 161 -3.86 0.41 15.41
CA PHE A 161 -2.80 -0.60 15.33
C PHE A 161 -2.30 -1.01 16.72
N ASN A 162 -2.32 -0.10 17.70
CA ASN A 162 -1.92 -0.38 19.08
C ASN A 162 -3.07 -0.90 19.96
N ALA A 163 -4.33 -0.78 19.52
CA ALA A 163 -5.50 -1.25 20.23
C ALA A 163 -5.52 -2.79 20.40
N ASP A 164 -6.22 -3.28 21.42
CA ASP A 164 -6.49 -4.71 21.54
C ASP A 164 -7.57 -5.17 20.54
N GLN A 165 -7.66 -6.49 20.34
CA GLN A 165 -8.63 -7.07 19.41
C GLN A 165 -10.08 -6.83 19.88
N GLU A 166 -10.33 -6.80 21.20
CA GLU A 166 -11.67 -6.55 21.76
C GLU A 166 -12.20 -5.16 21.34
N LEU A 167 -11.35 -4.13 21.32
CA LEU A 167 -11.73 -2.81 20.82
C LEU A 167 -12.05 -2.86 19.32
N LEU A 168 -11.22 -3.49 18.51
CA LEU A 168 -11.38 -3.56 17.05
C LEU A 168 -12.68 -4.25 16.61
N GLU A 169 -13.20 -5.17 17.41
CA GLU A 169 -14.44 -5.89 17.15
C GLU A 169 -15.71 -5.10 17.55
N LYS A 170 -15.59 -4.01 18.31
CA LYS A 170 -16.76 -3.25 18.76
C LYS A 170 -17.53 -2.67 17.57
N PRO A 171 -18.88 -2.80 17.53
CA PRO A 171 -19.68 -2.28 16.44
C PRO A 171 -19.42 -0.81 16.12
N GLU A 172 -19.26 0.04 17.14
CA GLU A 172 -18.98 1.46 16.98
C GLU A 172 -17.59 1.75 16.40
N ILE A 173 -16.59 0.90 16.65
CA ILE A 173 -15.26 1.00 16.04
C ILE A 173 -15.33 0.58 14.58
N VAL A 174 -16.00 -0.53 14.27
CA VAL A 174 -16.19 -1.02 12.90
C VAL A 174 -17.01 -0.04 12.07
N GLU A 175 -18.06 0.56 12.63
CA GLU A 175 -18.90 1.54 11.94
C GLU A 175 -18.12 2.83 11.62
N LYS A 176 -17.28 3.30 12.56
CA LYS A 176 -16.50 4.53 12.39
C LYS A 176 -15.25 4.35 11.51
N TYR A 177 -14.50 3.27 11.70
CA TYR A 177 -13.18 3.04 11.08
C TYR A 177 -13.17 1.96 10.00
N ALA A 178 -14.30 1.26 9.80
CA ALA A 178 -14.57 0.49 8.59
C ALA A 178 -13.45 -0.50 8.22
N TRP A 179 -12.96 -0.47 6.98
CA TRP A 179 -11.88 -1.33 6.51
C TRP A 179 -10.64 -1.32 7.43
N ALA A 180 -10.30 -0.18 8.04
CA ALA A 180 -9.10 -0.08 8.87
C ALA A 180 -9.22 -0.98 10.11
N ALA A 181 -10.38 -0.94 10.78
CA ALA A 181 -10.68 -1.85 11.87
C ALA A 181 -10.69 -3.32 11.41
N ARG A 182 -11.31 -3.61 10.26
CA ARG A 182 -11.38 -4.99 9.71
C ARG A 182 -10.01 -5.56 9.34
N VAL A 183 -9.14 -4.75 8.75
CA VAL A 183 -7.78 -5.17 8.38
C VAL A 183 -6.95 -5.44 9.64
N LEU A 184 -7.05 -4.57 10.64
CA LEU A 184 -6.29 -4.72 11.88
C LEU A 184 -6.78 -5.88 12.74
N ASP A 185 -8.10 -6.11 12.81
CA ASP A 185 -8.68 -7.30 13.44
C ASP A 185 -8.15 -8.58 12.78
N ALA A 186 -8.21 -8.66 11.45
CA ALA A 186 -7.67 -9.79 10.70
C ALA A 186 -6.16 -9.97 10.90
N TYR A 187 -5.39 -8.88 10.96
CA TYR A 187 -3.94 -8.90 11.22
C TYR A 187 -3.62 -9.40 12.63
N LYS A 188 -4.46 -9.10 13.62
CA LYS A 188 -4.28 -9.49 15.04
C LYS A 188 -4.94 -10.81 15.41
N ALA A 189 -5.67 -11.45 14.48
CA ALA A 189 -6.35 -12.71 14.71
C ALA A 189 -5.38 -13.80 15.20
N ASP A 190 -5.88 -14.71 16.04
CA ASP A 190 -5.05 -15.74 16.67
C ASP A 190 -4.23 -16.56 15.67
N GLY A 191 -2.95 -16.74 16.00
CA GLY A 191 -1.96 -17.41 15.16
C GLY A 191 -1.43 -16.62 13.96
N VAL A 192 -1.97 -15.43 13.66
CA VAL A 192 -1.42 -14.57 12.59
C VAL A 192 -0.12 -13.92 13.07
N THR A 193 0.92 -14.01 12.24
CA THR A 193 2.23 -13.41 12.52
C THR A 193 2.62 -12.47 11.40
N GLY A 194 2.89 -11.21 11.76
CA GLY A 194 3.45 -10.22 10.84
C GLY A 194 4.90 -10.54 10.48
N VAL A 195 5.23 -10.43 9.20
CA VAL A 195 6.59 -10.62 8.66
C VAL A 195 6.93 -9.41 7.81
N ASP A 196 8.08 -8.80 8.09
CA ASP A 196 8.58 -7.67 7.30
C ASP A 196 8.69 -8.06 5.82
N CYS A 197 8.12 -7.24 4.94
CA CYS A 197 8.38 -7.31 3.51
C CYS A 197 9.88 -7.11 3.22
N TYR A 198 10.30 -7.56 2.04
CA TYR A 198 11.61 -7.17 1.51
C TYR A 198 11.73 -5.62 1.51
N PRO A 199 12.79 -5.06 2.10
CA PRO A 199 12.90 -3.63 2.34
C PRO A 199 13.15 -2.86 1.05
N VAL A 200 12.94 -1.54 1.10
CA VAL A 200 13.47 -0.64 0.07
C VAL A 200 14.99 -0.54 0.25
N VAL A 201 15.73 -1.17 -0.67
CA VAL A 201 17.19 -1.15 -0.69
C VAL A 201 17.73 -0.09 -1.64
N SER A 202 18.95 0.38 -1.38
CA SER A 202 19.67 1.29 -2.28
C SER A 202 20.69 0.54 -3.12
N TYR A 203 20.73 0.86 -4.40
CA TYR A 203 21.67 0.30 -5.38
C TYR A 203 22.78 1.30 -5.70
N THR A 204 23.95 0.82 -6.11
CA THR A 204 24.96 1.68 -6.75
C THR A 204 24.55 2.01 -8.18
N THR A 205 25.22 2.99 -8.80
CA THR A 205 24.98 3.33 -10.21
C THR A 205 25.21 2.12 -11.12
N GLU A 206 26.30 1.39 -10.90
CA GLU A 206 26.66 0.21 -11.69
C GLU A 206 25.62 -0.90 -11.55
N GLU A 207 25.13 -1.13 -10.32
CA GLU A 207 24.06 -2.09 -10.08
C GLU A 207 22.76 -1.68 -10.77
N ILE A 208 22.39 -0.39 -10.76
CA ILE A 208 21.20 0.13 -11.47
C ILE A 208 21.33 -0.11 -12.98
N GLU A 209 22.48 0.24 -13.55
CA GLU A 209 22.76 0.08 -14.99
C GLU A 209 22.66 -1.38 -15.43
N GLU A 210 23.16 -2.31 -14.61
CA GLU A 210 23.11 -3.74 -14.90
C GLU A 210 21.73 -4.36 -14.64
N ARG A 211 21.12 -4.08 -13.48
CA ARG A 211 19.85 -4.72 -13.07
C ARG A 211 18.66 -4.27 -13.88
N SER A 212 18.63 -3.00 -14.31
CA SER A 212 17.43 -2.41 -14.95
C SER A 212 16.98 -3.15 -16.22
N PRO A 213 17.86 -3.44 -17.21
CA PRO A 213 17.45 -4.21 -18.38
C PRO A 213 17.08 -5.66 -18.01
N ILE A 214 17.87 -6.33 -17.15
CA ILE A 214 17.61 -7.71 -16.72
C ILE A 214 16.23 -7.83 -16.06
N TYR A 215 15.94 -6.95 -15.10
CA TYR A 215 14.67 -6.91 -14.40
C TYR A 215 13.49 -6.67 -15.34
N LYS A 216 13.63 -5.76 -16.31
CA LYS A 216 12.57 -5.45 -17.27
C LYS A 216 12.25 -6.64 -18.17
N ASP A 217 13.28 -7.27 -18.74
CA ASP A 217 13.11 -8.40 -19.66
C ASP A 217 12.55 -9.63 -18.92
N LEU A 218 13.10 -9.94 -17.74
CA LEU A 218 12.56 -10.99 -16.87
C LEU A 218 11.11 -10.72 -16.48
N SER A 219 10.79 -9.52 -15.99
CA SER A 219 9.42 -9.18 -15.60
C SER A 219 8.42 -9.39 -16.74
N THR A 220 8.80 -9.01 -17.96
CA THR A 220 7.98 -9.21 -19.16
C THR A 220 7.76 -10.69 -19.45
N TYR A 221 8.84 -11.49 -19.45
CA TYR A 221 8.76 -12.93 -19.70
C TYR A 221 7.94 -13.65 -18.63
N LEU A 222 8.18 -13.36 -17.35
CA LEU A 222 7.46 -13.96 -16.23
C LEU A 222 5.96 -13.64 -16.28
N GLN A 223 5.58 -12.41 -16.64
CA GLN A 223 4.18 -12.03 -16.82
C GLN A 223 3.51 -12.79 -17.97
N GLN A 224 4.20 -12.93 -19.11
CA GLN A 224 3.69 -13.68 -20.26
C GLN A 224 3.56 -15.17 -19.95
N ALA A 225 4.60 -15.79 -19.40
CA ALA A 225 4.61 -17.21 -19.04
C ALA A 225 3.52 -17.51 -17.99
N LYS A 226 3.33 -16.63 -16.99
CA LYS A 226 2.24 -16.76 -16.02
C LYS A 226 0.87 -16.81 -16.71
N ALA A 227 0.62 -15.92 -17.67
CA ALA A 227 -0.63 -15.92 -18.42
C ALA A 227 -0.81 -17.23 -19.21
N GLN A 228 0.26 -17.71 -19.87
CA GLN A 228 0.23 -18.95 -20.65
C GLN A 228 0.01 -20.20 -19.80
N PHE A 229 0.61 -20.29 -18.61
CA PHE A 229 0.35 -21.39 -17.67
C PHE A 229 -1.09 -21.39 -17.19
N ILE A 230 -1.65 -20.21 -16.89
CA ILE A 230 -3.03 -20.08 -16.41
C ILE A 230 -4.04 -20.45 -17.52
N THR A 231 -3.78 -20.07 -18.78
CA THR A 231 -4.65 -20.40 -19.91
C THR A 231 -4.46 -21.84 -20.43
N GLY A 232 -3.43 -22.54 -19.94
CA GLY A 232 -3.06 -23.88 -20.39
C GLY A 232 -2.36 -23.92 -21.75
N GLU A 233 -1.86 -22.79 -22.23
CA GLU A 233 -0.95 -22.75 -23.40
C GLU A 233 0.41 -23.38 -23.05
N LEU A 234 0.86 -23.20 -21.80
CA LEU A 234 1.95 -23.97 -21.20
C LEU A 234 1.39 -24.91 -20.13
N ASP A 235 1.95 -26.11 -20.04
CA ASP A 235 1.61 -27.13 -19.06
C ASP A 235 2.60 -27.09 -17.89
N VAL A 236 2.11 -26.93 -16.66
CA VAL A 236 2.96 -26.81 -15.48
C VAL A 236 3.79 -28.07 -15.21
N ASP A 237 3.31 -29.26 -15.57
CA ASP A 237 4.05 -30.49 -15.31
C ASP A 237 5.12 -30.75 -16.38
N GLN A 238 4.89 -30.30 -17.62
CA GLN A 238 5.77 -30.58 -18.76
C GLN A 238 6.74 -29.45 -19.09
N ASP A 239 6.32 -28.19 -18.94
CA ASP A 239 7.07 -27.03 -19.42
C ASP A 239 7.85 -26.30 -18.31
N TRP A 240 7.67 -26.69 -17.04
CA TRP A 240 8.26 -26.00 -15.89
C TRP A 240 9.79 -25.95 -15.93
N ASP A 241 10.45 -27.07 -16.20
CA ASP A 241 11.92 -27.11 -16.26
C ASP A 241 12.46 -26.23 -17.40
N THR A 242 11.76 -26.18 -18.54
CA THR A 242 12.13 -25.30 -19.67
C THR A 242 11.96 -23.83 -19.29
N TYR A 243 10.87 -23.49 -18.61
CA TYR A 243 10.61 -22.16 -18.09
C TYR A 243 11.70 -21.72 -17.10
N VAL A 244 12.04 -22.55 -16.12
CA VAL A 244 13.11 -22.25 -15.14
C VAL A 244 14.46 -22.06 -15.84
N ASN A 245 14.85 -22.96 -16.75
CA ASN A 245 16.09 -22.82 -17.51
C ASN A 245 16.13 -21.51 -18.33
N THR A 246 14.99 -21.10 -18.89
CA THR A 246 14.88 -19.83 -19.63
C THR A 246 15.09 -18.63 -18.69
N VAL A 247 14.45 -18.63 -17.51
CA VAL A 247 14.64 -17.60 -16.48
C VAL A 247 16.11 -17.48 -16.06
N GLU A 248 16.79 -18.61 -15.86
CA GLU A 248 18.23 -18.63 -15.55
C GLU A 248 19.08 -18.04 -16.67
N GLN A 249 18.83 -18.42 -17.93
CA GLN A 249 19.51 -17.89 -19.12
C GLN A 249 19.27 -16.39 -19.33
N MET A 250 18.15 -15.87 -18.83
CA MET A 250 17.81 -14.44 -18.80
C MET A 250 18.51 -13.69 -17.65
N ASN A 251 19.54 -14.28 -17.04
CA ASN A 251 20.37 -13.70 -15.99
C ASN A 251 19.64 -13.47 -14.65
N ALA A 252 18.61 -14.27 -14.33
CA ALA A 252 17.96 -14.19 -13.02
C ALA A 252 18.92 -14.40 -11.85
N GLY A 253 19.92 -15.30 -12.00
CA GLY A 253 20.96 -15.49 -10.99
C GLY A 253 21.77 -14.22 -10.74
N ARG A 254 22.14 -13.49 -11.80
CA ARG A 254 22.87 -12.23 -11.68
C ARG A 254 22.02 -11.13 -11.04
N LEU A 255 20.74 -11.06 -11.40
CA LEU A 255 19.81 -10.15 -10.74
C LEU A 255 19.74 -10.44 -9.23
N LEU A 256 19.59 -11.70 -8.83
CA LEU A 256 19.55 -12.08 -7.41
C LEU A 256 20.83 -11.72 -6.65
N GLU A 257 22.01 -11.83 -7.27
CA GLU A 257 23.27 -11.38 -6.65
C GLU A 257 23.27 -9.87 -6.38
N ILE A 258 22.77 -9.06 -7.32
CA ILE A 258 22.67 -7.60 -7.16
C ILE A 258 21.66 -7.25 -6.06
N GLU A 259 20.49 -7.89 -6.08
CA GLU A 259 19.45 -7.72 -5.05
C GLU A 259 20.01 -8.07 -3.66
N GLN A 260 20.69 -9.22 -3.54
CA GLN A 260 21.29 -9.67 -2.27
C GLN A 260 22.38 -8.70 -1.79
N ALA A 261 23.25 -8.20 -2.67
CA ALA A 261 24.27 -7.23 -2.28
C ALA A 261 23.67 -5.92 -1.75
N ALA A 262 22.57 -5.45 -2.36
CA ALA A 262 21.84 -4.29 -1.89
C ALA A 262 21.15 -4.55 -0.53
N TYR A 263 20.57 -5.74 -0.36
CA TYR A 263 20.01 -6.17 0.92
C TYR A 263 21.07 -6.25 2.02
N ASP A 264 22.23 -6.84 1.76
CA ASP A 264 23.30 -6.99 2.74
C ASP A 264 23.81 -5.62 3.23
N ARG A 265 23.90 -4.62 2.33
CA ARG A 265 24.20 -3.24 2.71
C ARG A 265 23.11 -2.63 3.59
N PHE A 266 21.84 -2.85 3.25
CA PHE A 266 20.72 -2.40 4.09
C PHE A 266 20.76 -3.04 5.48
N ALA A 267 20.94 -4.37 5.54
CA ALA A 267 20.96 -5.13 6.77
C ALA A 267 22.12 -4.72 7.69
N ALA A 268 23.29 -4.38 7.12
CA ALA A 268 24.44 -3.88 7.86
C ALA A 268 24.20 -2.51 8.53
N LEU A 269 23.21 -1.73 8.09
CA LEU A 269 22.84 -0.43 8.67
C LEU A 269 21.74 -0.55 9.75
N LYS A 270 20.98 -1.66 9.76
CA LYS A 270 19.88 -1.89 10.71
C LYS A 270 20.35 -2.45 12.06
N GLY A 271 21.58 -2.98 12.13
CA GLY A 271 22.21 -3.54 13.34
C GLY A 271 23.00 -2.52 14.16
#